data_AF-A0AAX6PMS8-F1
#
_entry.id   AF-A0AAX6PMS8-F1
#
_cell.length_a   1.000
_cell.length_b   1.000
_cell.length_c   1.000
_cell.angle_alpha   90.00
_cell.angle_beta   90.00
_cell.angle_gamma   90.00
#
_symmetry.space_group_name_H-M   'P 1'
#
loop_
_entity.id
_entity.type
_entity.pdbx_description
1 polymer ?
#
loop_
_entity_poly.entity_id
_entity_poly.type
_entity_poly.pdbx_seq_one_letter_code
_entity_poly.pdbx_strand_id
1 'polypeptide(L)'
;MRNLNFDSHGQHLLLLLCGRRNVWKQELDLSFKVSKGDTKWEGKAYLPWNYFPPNVTKFNSYAIHGSKDKRSYEALYPVPQHELQQGQKPDFHRLEYFKPFSFNTLLGEEWKQPESDLWLIEKYDL
;
A
#
# COMPACT_ATOMS: atom_id res chain seq x y z
N MET A 1 4.58 -5.97 -6.39
CA MET A 1 4.00 -4.78 -5.68
C MET A 1 2.77 -5.23 -4.91
N ARG A 2 2.45 -4.61 -3.78
CA ARG A 2 1.20 -4.84 -3.06
C ARG A 2 0.48 -3.53 -2.78
N ASN A 3 -0.85 -3.53 -2.90
CA ASN A 3 -1.71 -2.45 -2.44
C ASN A 3 -2.62 -2.92 -1.30
N LEU A 4 -2.81 -2.05 -0.31
CA LEU A 4 -3.69 -2.27 0.85
C LEU A 4 -4.60 -1.05 0.98
N ASN A 5 -5.91 -1.27 1.00
CA ASN A 5 -6.90 -0.24 1.26
C ASN A 5 -7.71 -0.62 2.49
N PHE A 6 -8.06 0.39 3.29
CA PHE A 6 -8.82 0.27 4.52
C PHE A 6 -9.82 1.41 4.60
N ASP A 7 -11.00 1.16 5.16
CA ASP A 7 -11.97 2.21 5.45
C ASP A 7 -12.40 2.24 6.92
N SER A 8 -13.14 3.30 7.27
CA SER A 8 -13.68 3.46 8.62
C SER A 8 -14.81 2.49 8.94
N HIS A 9 -15.39 1.78 7.96
CA HIS A 9 -16.46 0.82 8.17
C HIS A 9 -15.96 -0.61 8.41
N GLY A 10 -14.64 -0.82 8.39
CA GLY A 10 -14.04 -2.15 8.58
C GLY A 10 -13.87 -2.92 7.28
N GLN A 11 -14.12 -2.29 6.13
CA GLN A 11 -13.83 -2.89 4.83
C GLN A 11 -12.34 -2.74 4.51
N HIS A 12 -11.82 -3.72 3.80
CA HIS A 12 -10.46 -3.70 3.30
C HIS A 12 -10.40 -4.32 1.90
N LEU A 13 -9.37 -3.95 1.15
CA LEU A 13 -9.04 -4.58 -0.13
C LEU A 13 -7.53 -4.75 -0.22
N LEU A 14 -7.10 -5.99 -0.43
CA LEU A 14 -5.70 -6.34 -0.62
C LEU A 14 -5.49 -6.85 -2.05
N LEU A 15 -4.51 -6.25 -2.74
CA LEU A 15 -4.14 -6.61 -4.11
C LEU A 15 -2.65 -6.94 -4.19
N LEU A 16 -2.30 -8.02 -4.88
CA LEU A 16 -0.94 -8.35 -5.29
C LEU A 16 -0.80 -8.06 -6.79
N LEU A 17 0.24 -7.32 -7.15
CA LEU A 17 0.49 -6.85 -8.50
C LEU A 17 1.88 -7.26 -9.01
N CYS A 18 1.94 -7.66 -10.27
CA CYS A 18 3.16 -7.98 -11.02
C CYS A 18 3.44 -6.84 -12.02
N GLY A 19 4.15 -5.81 -11.56
CA GLY A 19 4.30 -4.56 -12.30
C GLY A 19 3.17 -3.55 -12.03
N ARG A 20 3.15 -2.46 -12.81
CA ARG A 20 2.21 -1.34 -12.64
C ARG A 20 0.82 -1.72 -13.17
N ARG A 21 -0.20 -1.67 -12.30
CA ARG A 21 -1.63 -1.93 -12.63
C ARG A 21 -1.92 -3.33 -13.19
N ASN A 22 -1.03 -4.29 -13.00
CA ASN A 22 -1.23 -5.67 -13.40
C ASN A 22 -1.49 -6.51 -12.13
N VAL A 23 -2.76 -6.63 -11.77
CA VAL A 23 -3.21 -7.39 -10.60
C VAL A 23 -3.23 -8.87 -10.96
N TRP A 24 -2.56 -9.70 -10.15
CA TRP A 24 -2.57 -11.16 -10.35
C TRP A 24 -3.26 -11.90 -9.19
N LYS A 25 -3.44 -11.25 -8.03
CA LYS A 25 -4.27 -11.76 -6.92
C LYS A 25 -4.97 -10.61 -6.20
N GLN A 26 -6.21 -10.84 -5.80
CA GLN A 26 -7.06 -9.83 -5.16
C GLN A 26 -7.89 -10.45 -4.04
N GLU A 27 -8.49 -9.59 -3.21
CA GLU A 27 -9.43 -9.98 -2.14
C GLU A 27 -8.83 -11.00 -1.16
N LEU A 28 -7.53 -10.87 -0.87
CA LEU A 28 -6.88 -11.72 0.13
C LEU A 28 -7.34 -11.34 1.54
N ASP A 29 -7.58 -12.36 2.36
CA ASP A 29 -8.01 -12.22 3.74
C ASP A 29 -7.03 -11.41 4.59
N LEU A 30 -7.58 -10.54 5.43
CA LEU A 30 -6.80 -9.71 6.34
C LEU A 30 -7.56 -9.49 7.65
N SER A 31 -6.89 -9.71 8.77
CA SER A 31 -7.45 -9.33 10.07
C SER A 31 -7.38 -7.82 10.22
N PHE A 32 -8.52 -7.14 10.04
CA PHE A 32 -8.66 -5.69 10.16
C PHE A 32 -9.73 -5.34 11.19
N LYS A 33 -9.39 -4.49 12.15
CA LYS A 33 -10.29 -3.98 13.19
C LYS A 33 -10.34 -2.47 13.14
N VAL A 34 -11.54 -1.93 13.32
CA VAL A 34 -11.76 -0.48 13.42
C VAL A 34 -12.34 -0.13 14.78
N SER A 35 -11.78 0.91 15.41
CA SER A 35 -12.34 1.59 16.57
C SER A 35 -12.76 2.99 16.16
N LYS A 36 -14.01 3.36 16.39
CA LYS A 36 -14.55 4.70 16.09
C LYS A 36 -14.71 5.49 17.38
N GLY A 37 -14.21 6.72 17.39
CA GLY A 37 -14.63 7.77 18.30
C GLY A 37 -15.53 8.77 17.59
N ASP A 38 -15.82 9.89 18.26
CA ASP A 38 -16.79 10.88 17.75
C ASP A 38 -16.33 11.60 16.48
N THR A 39 -15.03 11.90 16.40
CA THR A 39 -14.45 12.70 15.29
C THR A 39 -13.33 11.98 14.54
N LYS A 40 -12.88 10.83 15.04
CA LYS A 40 -11.76 10.06 14.50
C LYS A 40 -12.04 8.57 14.57
N TRP A 41 -11.37 7.81 13.72
CA TRP A 41 -11.35 6.36 13.79
C TRP A 41 -9.91 5.87 13.70
N GLU A 42 -9.67 4.71 14.28
CA GLU A 42 -8.38 4.01 14.26
C GLU A 42 -8.58 2.64 13.64
N GLY A 43 -7.74 2.31 12.65
CA GLY A 43 -7.71 1.01 12.01
C GLY A 43 -6.45 0.24 12.39
N LYS A 44 -6.59 -1.04 12.77
CA LYS A 44 -5.46 -1.96 12.99
C LYS A 44 -5.59 -3.16 12.09
N ALA A 45 -4.57 -3.41 11.28
CA ALA A 45 -4.49 -4.57 10.41
C ALA A 45 -3.24 -5.41 10.73
N TYR A 46 -3.38 -6.73 10.73
CA TYR A 46 -2.26 -7.66 10.83
C TYR A 46 -2.01 -8.28 9.47
N LEU A 47 -0.86 -7.93 8.88
CA LEU A 47 -0.51 -8.38 7.54
C LEU A 47 0.41 -9.61 7.60
N PRO A 48 0.01 -10.75 7.00
CA PRO A 48 0.87 -11.92 6.90
C PRO A 48 2.17 -11.64 6.12
N TRP A 49 3.29 -12.21 6.57
CA TRP A 49 4.60 -11.99 5.93
C TRP A 49 4.65 -12.48 4.49
N ASN A 50 3.97 -13.58 4.18
CA ASN A 50 3.91 -14.09 2.82
C ASN A 50 3.18 -13.14 1.84
N TYR A 51 2.49 -12.10 2.31
CA TYR A 51 1.86 -11.11 1.43
C TYR A 51 2.84 -10.02 0.99
N PHE A 52 4.06 -9.97 1.55
CA PHE A 52 5.11 -9.08 1.08
C PHE A 52 5.86 -9.71 -0.09
N PRO A 53 6.01 -8.99 -1.22
CA PRO A 53 6.91 -9.45 -2.27
C PRO A 53 8.34 -9.50 -1.73
N PRO A 54 9.21 -10.38 -2.26
CA PRO A 54 10.60 -10.40 -1.87
C PRO A 54 11.25 -9.03 -2.12
N ASN A 55 12.16 -8.64 -1.23
CA ASN A 55 12.98 -7.42 -1.38
C ASN A 55 12.17 -6.13 -1.52
N VAL A 56 11.23 -5.87 -0.62
CA VAL A 56 10.54 -4.56 -0.56
C VAL A 56 11.56 -3.46 -0.24
N THR A 57 11.78 -2.56 -1.20
CA THR A 57 12.76 -1.47 -1.07
C THR A 57 12.13 -0.09 -1.07
N LYS A 58 10.82 0.02 -1.33
CA LYS A 58 10.12 1.29 -1.48
C LYS A 58 8.72 1.23 -0.89
N PHE A 59 8.26 2.36 -0.35
CA PHE A 59 6.95 2.49 0.25
C PHE A 59 6.34 3.87 0.01
N ASN A 60 5.01 3.94 0.01
CA ASN A 60 4.22 5.15 0.14
C ASN A 60 2.90 4.79 0.82
N SER A 61 2.23 5.79 1.40
CA SER A 61 0.88 5.65 1.95
C SER A 61 0.02 6.82 1.53
N TYR A 62 -1.29 6.59 1.51
CA TYR A 62 -2.27 7.55 1.00
C TYR A 62 -3.46 7.65 1.94
N ALA A 63 -4.10 8.82 1.95
CA ALA A 63 -5.40 9.02 2.58
C ALA A 63 -6.34 9.73 1.60
N ILE A 64 -7.59 9.27 1.54
CA ILE A 64 -8.65 9.87 0.73
C ILE A 64 -9.83 10.13 1.66
N HIS A 65 -10.26 11.38 1.77
CA HIS A 65 -11.38 11.74 2.63
C HIS A 65 -12.18 12.90 2.04
N GLY A 66 -13.36 13.17 2.57
CA GLY A 66 -14.33 14.09 1.98
C GLY A 66 -15.08 13.49 0.77
N SER A 67 -15.99 14.27 0.20
CA SER A 67 -16.91 13.82 -0.85
C SER A 67 -17.02 14.83 -1.99
N LYS A 68 -17.18 14.31 -3.21
CA LYS A 68 -17.32 15.11 -4.45
C LYS A 68 -16.21 16.17 -4.54
N ASP A 69 -16.58 17.44 -4.69
CA ASP A 69 -15.67 18.58 -4.84
C ASP A 69 -14.89 18.91 -3.56
N LYS A 70 -15.28 18.33 -2.42
CA LYS A 70 -14.57 18.46 -1.13
C LYS A 70 -13.66 17.27 -0.84
N ARG A 71 -13.38 16.41 -1.82
CA ARG A 71 -12.50 15.26 -1.64
C ARG A 71 -11.04 15.69 -1.62
N SER A 72 -10.35 15.33 -0.56
CA SER A 72 -8.91 15.52 -0.38
C SER A 72 -8.17 14.22 -0.68
N TYR A 73 -6.98 14.39 -1.25
CA TYR A 73 -6.05 13.30 -1.58
C TYR A 73 -4.71 13.62 -0.97
N GLU A 74 -4.26 12.77 -0.07
CA GLU A 74 -3.03 12.96 0.69
C GLU A 74 -2.10 11.78 0.46
N ALA A 75 -0.80 12.03 0.56
CA ALA A 75 0.24 11.02 0.44
C ALA A 75 1.36 11.32 1.44
N LEU A 76 1.95 10.27 2.01
CA LEU A 76 3.17 10.41 2.83
C LEU A 76 4.32 10.99 1.99
N TYR A 77 4.45 10.53 0.75
CA TYR A 77 5.37 11.08 -0.24
C TYR A 77 4.57 11.56 -1.46
N PRO A 78 4.16 12.85 -1.49
CA PRO A 78 3.34 13.40 -2.56
C PRO A 78 4.16 13.71 -3.81
N VAL A 79 3.43 13.85 -4.94
CA VAL A 79 3.98 14.47 -6.16
C VAL A 79 4.37 15.92 -5.83
N PRO A 80 5.58 16.39 -6.19
CA PRO A 80 5.97 17.78 -5.98
C PRO A 80 5.01 18.75 -6.66
N GLN A 81 4.67 19.85 -5.98
CA GLN A 81 3.64 20.78 -6.44
C GLN A 81 3.94 21.36 -7.83
N HIS A 82 5.22 21.57 -8.16
CA HIS A 82 5.64 22.09 -9.46
C HIS A 82 5.52 21.07 -10.61
N GLU A 83 5.34 19.79 -10.30
CA GLU A 83 5.10 18.71 -11.28
C GLU A 83 3.59 18.45 -11.48
N LEU A 84 2.72 19.11 -10.70
CA LEU A 84 1.28 18.99 -10.84
C LEU A 84 0.77 19.83 -12.01
N GLN A 85 -0.08 19.23 -12.83
CA GLN A 85 -0.75 19.90 -13.94
C GLN A 85 -2.18 20.29 -13.57
N GLN A 86 -2.67 21.41 -14.12
CA GLN A 86 -4.06 21.80 -13.93
C GLN A 86 -4.99 20.72 -14.50
N GLY A 87 -5.98 20.31 -13.72
CA GLY A 87 -6.92 19.25 -14.11
C GLY A 87 -6.37 17.83 -14.01
N GLN A 88 -5.13 17.65 -13.52
CA GLN A 88 -4.56 16.32 -13.29
C GLN A 88 -5.38 15.55 -12.26
N LYS A 89 -5.75 14.32 -12.60
CA LYS A 89 -6.43 13.40 -11.69
C LYS A 89 -5.42 12.69 -10.78
N PRO A 90 -5.80 12.35 -9.53
CA PRO A 90 -4.95 11.56 -8.64
C PRO A 90 -4.60 10.19 -9.25
N ASP A 91 -3.32 9.81 -9.15
CA ASP A 91 -2.82 8.50 -9.55
C ASP A 91 -1.87 7.94 -8.48
N PHE A 92 -2.34 6.96 -7.71
CA PHE A 92 -1.58 6.34 -6.61
C PHE A 92 -0.53 5.33 -7.10
N HIS A 93 -0.51 5.02 -8.41
CA HIS A 93 0.46 4.11 -9.00
C HIS A 93 1.66 4.83 -9.63
N ARG A 94 1.94 6.08 -9.23
CA ARG A 94 3.16 6.82 -9.62
C ARG A 94 4.35 6.38 -8.75
N LEU A 95 4.94 5.24 -9.12
CA LEU A 95 5.98 4.56 -8.35
C LEU A 95 7.27 5.36 -8.21
N GLU A 96 7.49 6.34 -9.09
CA GLU A 96 8.62 7.25 -9.06
C GLU A 96 8.70 8.09 -7.76
N TYR A 97 7.57 8.33 -7.07
CA TYR A 97 7.56 9.08 -5.81
C TYR A 97 7.65 8.21 -4.55
N PHE A 98 7.61 6.89 -4.69
CA PHE A 98 7.79 6.01 -3.54
C PHE A 98 9.23 6.18 -3.04
N LYS A 99 9.38 6.35 -1.73
CA LYS A 99 10.70 6.57 -1.12
C LYS A 99 11.31 5.25 -0.65
N PRO A 100 12.66 5.21 -0.52
CA PRO A 100 13.35 4.06 0.04
C PRO A 100 12.75 3.64 1.38
N PHE A 101 12.59 2.33 1.55
CA PHE A 101 12.05 1.71 2.74
C PHE A 101 12.80 0.39 2.98
N SER A 102 13.06 0.06 4.23
CA SER A 102 13.65 -1.21 4.62
C SER A 102 12.98 -1.71 5.89
N PHE A 103 12.66 -3.00 5.95
CA PHE A 103 12.18 -3.59 7.20
C PHE A 103 13.29 -3.68 8.24
N ASN A 104 14.55 -3.80 7.82
CA ASN A 104 15.69 -3.86 8.73
C ASN A 104 15.83 -2.60 9.58
N THR A 105 15.42 -1.43 9.05
CA THR A 105 15.41 -0.18 9.85
C THR A 105 14.35 -0.19 10.94
N LEU A 106 13.34 -1.07 10.86
CA LEU A 106 12.26 -1.20 11.83
C LEU A 106 12.41 -2.44 12.74
N LEU A 107 12.93 -3.54 12.20
CA LEU A 107 12.96 -4.86 12.83
C LEU A 107 14.38 -5.30 13.24
N GLY A 108 15.40 -4.50 12.93
CA GLY A 108 16.80 -4.77 13.22
C GLY A 108 17.59 -5.21 11.99
N GLU A 109 18.89 -4.92 11.99
CA GLU A 109 19.79 -5.19 10.84
C GLU A 109 19.85 -6.67 10.48
N GLU A 110 19.81 -7.56 11.47
CA GLU A 110 19.84 -9.01 11.29
C GLU A 110 18.51 -9.62 10.82
N TRP A 111 17.45 -8.83 10.75
CA TRP A 111 16.15 -9.34 10.32
C TRP A 111 16.19 -9.79 8.86
N LYS A 112 15.67 -10.99 8.59
CA LYS A 112 15.53 -11.52 7.24
C LYS A 112 14.07 -11.69 6.92
N GLN A 113 13.67 -11.23 5.74
CA GLN A 113 12.31 -11.39 5.27
C GLN A 113 11.99 -12.89 5.15
N PRO A 114 10.91 -13.39 5.79
CA PRO A 114 10.46 -14.76 5.61
C PRO A 114 10.12 -15.03 4.14
N GLU A 115 10.35 -16.26 3.70
CA GLU A 115 9.93 -16.69 2.37
C GLU A 115 8.42 -16.59 2.20
N SER A 116 8.00 -16.30 0.97
CA SER A 116 6.60 -16.26 0.59
C SER A 116 6.29 -17.34 -0.42
N ASP A 117 5.30 -18.16 -0.11
CA ASP A 117 4.67 -19.12 -1.02
C ASP A 117 3.85 -18.46 -2.13
N LEU A 118 3.44 -17.19 -1.94
CA LEU A 118 2.66 -16.43 -2.92
C LEU A 118 3.52 -15.85 -4.04
N TRP A 119 4.77 -15.46 -3.74
CA TRP A 119 5.65 -14.77 -4.70
C TRP A 119 6.64 -15.71 -5.39
N LEU A 120 6.37 -17.02 -5.41
CA LEU A 120 7.21 -18.03 -6.06
C LEU A 120 7.18 -17.98 -7.60
N ILE A 121 6.37 -17.09 -8.18
CA ILE A 121 6.28 -16.89 -9.62
C ILE A 121 7.38 -15.93 -10.04
N GLU A 122 8.59 -16.45 -10.31
CA GLU A 122 9.58 -15.90 -11.26
C GLU A 122 10.83 -16.80 -11.36
N LYS A 123 10.64 -18.11 -11.58
CA LYS A 123 11.72 -18.98 -12.07
C LYS A 123 11.45 -19.60 -13.45
N TYR A 124 10.32 -19.32 -14.09
CA TYR A 124 9.92 -20.02 -15.31
C TYR A 124 9.47 -19.16 -16.51
N ASP A 125 9.58 -17.83 -16.43
CA ASP A 125 9.29 -16.95 -17.59
C ASP A 125 10.44 -15.96 -17.86
N LEU A 126 11.67 -16.48 -17.97
CA LEU A 126 12.81 -15.82 -18.63
C LEU A 126 13.10 -16.50 -19.96
#